data_AF-A0A971FWQ8-F1
#
_entry.id   AF-A0A971FWQ8-F1
#
_cell.length_a   1.000
_cell.length_b   1.000
_cell.length_c   1.000
_cell.angle_alpha   90.00
_cell.angle_beta   90.00
_cell.angle_gamma   90.00
#
_symmetry.space_group_name_H-M   'P 1'
#
loop_
_entity.id
_entity.type
_entity.pdbx_description
1 polymer ?
#
loop_
_entity_poly.entity_id
_entity_poly.type
_entity_poly.pdbx_seq_one_letter_code
_entity_poly.pdbx_strand_id
1 'polypeptide(L)'
;MKLTKSLPVIKERNCNASLVLDTRTNRKNVSEYPLAIRFTIDRKFFYHQVGGSYSEKRFSDICTATKSSSENYKEQKMWREEIVPKYKEMLVNLSKGNPFTYEMVRVAVTTGNSNIEVAKEDKSFIGIW
;
A
#
# COMPACT_ATOMS: atom_id res chain seq x y z
N MET A 1 5.18 -13.53 22.00
CA MET A 1 5.92 -12.65 21.06
C MET A 1 4.92 -11.71 20.39
N LYS A 2 5.22 -10.41 20.32
CA LYS A 2 4.38 -9.43 19.62
C LYS A 2 4.74 -9.47 18.14
N LEU A 3 3.80 -9.88 17.28
CA LEU A 3 4.02 -9.93 15.83
C LEU A 3 4.05 -8.52 15.23
N THR A 4 4.98 -8.28 14.31
CA THR A 4 5.05 -7.02 13.55
C THR A 4 3.94 -6.99 12.52
N LYS A 5 3.04 -6.01 12.62
CA LYS A 5 1.83 -5.91 11.76
C LYS A 5 1.97 -4.94 10.58
N SER A 6 3.07 -4.19 10.53
CA SER A 6 3.29 -3.22 9.46
C SER A 6 4.77 -2.90 9.29
N LEU A 7 5.18 -2.63 8.06
CA LEU A 7 6.49 -2.11 7.71
C LEU A 7 6.34 -0.69 7.15
N PRO A 8 6.69 0.37 7.91
CA PRO A 8 6.72 1.72 7.38
C PRO A 8 7.74 1.82 6.23
N VAL A 9 7.31 2.39 5.11
CA VAL A 9 8.13 2.45 3.89
C VAL A 9 8.25 3.85 3.29
N ILE A 10 7.21 4.69 3.41
CA ILE A 10 7.21 6.03 2.83
C ILE A 10 6.63 7.02 3.84
N LYS A 11 7.26 8.18 3.94
CA LYS A 11 6.72 9.37 4.61
C LYS A 11 6.93 10.56 3.68
N GLU A 12 5.84 11.04 3.09
CA GLU A 12 5.86 12.18 2.16
C GLU A 12 4.78 13.17 2.60
N ARG A 13 5.20 14.31 3.15
CA ARG A 13 4.32 15.37 3.67
C ARG A 13 3.24 14.83 4.63
N ASN A 14 1.96 14.95 4.28
CA ASN A 14 0.82 14.45 5.06
C ASN A 14 0.42 13.00 4.69
N CYS A 15 1.13 12.33 3.78
CA CYS A 15 0.89 10.95 3.39
C CYS A 15 1.97 10.01 3.97
N ASN A 16 1.54 9.02 4.76
CA ASN A 16 2.39 7.94 5.24
C ASN A 16 1.99 6.63 4.56
N ALA A 17 2.93 5.90 3.97
CA ALA A 17 2.69 4.58 3.40
C ALA A 17 3.40 3.49 4.20
N SER A 18 2.70 2.39 4.47
CA SER A 18 3.24 1.23 5.17
C SER A 18 2.78 -0.05 4.47
N LEU A 19 3.67 -1.03 4.32
CA LEU A 19 3.28 -2.37 3.89
C LEU A 19 2.61 -3.08 5.06
N VAL A 20 1.48 -3.73 4.78
CA VAL A 20 0.63 -4.41 5.76
C VAL A 20 0.00 -5.64 5.11
N LEU A 21 -0.47 -6.57 5.93
CA LEU A 21 -1.38 -7.61 5.49
C LEU A 21 -2.81 -7.09 5.50
N ASP A 22 -3.55 -7.28 4.41
CA ASP A 22 -4.96 -6.94 4.35
C ASP A 22 -5.82 -8.04 4.98
N THR A 23 -6.08 -7.90 6.27
CA THR A 23 -6.88 -8.84 7.06
C THR A 23 -8.39 -8.58 7.02
N ARG A 24 -8.86 -7.66 6.18
CA ARG A 24 -10.28 -7.27 6.10
C ARG A 24 -11.19 -8.34 5.49
N THR A 25 -10.65 -9.50 5.12
CA THR A 25 -11.42 -10.63 4.61
C THR A 25 -12.24 -11.29 5.72
N ASN A 26 -13.55 -11.45 5.50
CA ASN A 26 -14.46 -12.14 6.44
C ASN A 26 -14.47 -13.67 6.26
N ARG A 27 -13.52 -14.21 5.48
CA ARG A 27 -13.44 -15.65 5.23
C ARG A 27 -12.97 -16.37 6.49
N LYS A 28 -13.72 -17.41 6.89
CA LYS A 28 -13.34 -18.30 7.99
C LYS A 28 -12.13 -19.15 7.57
N ASN A 29 -11.20 -19.41 8.50
CA ASN A 29 -10.00 -20.25 8.32
C ASN A 29 -8.95 -19.70 7.32
N VAL A 30 -8.84 -18.39 7.17
CA VAL A 30 -7.78 -17.80 6.35
C VAL A 30 -6.48 -17.72 7.16
N SER A 31 -5.47 -18.47 6.71
CA SER A 31 -4.12 -18.46 7.27
C SER A 31 -3.18 -17.48 6.56
N GLU A 32 -3.57 -16.97 5.40
CA GLU A 32 -2.76 -16.10 4.55
C GLU A 32 -3.55 -14.91 4.04
N TYR A 33 -2.94 -13.73 4.13
CA TYR A 33 -3.55 -12.47 3.76
C TYR A 33 -2.72 -11.79 2.66
N PRO A 34 -3.35 -11.10 1.70
CA PRO A 34 -2.62 -10.45 0.63
C PRO A 34 -1.79 -9.27 1.18
N LEU A 35 -0.60 -9.09 0.61
CA LEU A 35 0.25 -7.95 0.89
C LEU A 35 -0.35 -6.70 0.27
N ALA A 36 -0.55 -5.67 1.10
CA ALA A 36 -1.08 -4.39 0.69
C ALA A 36 -0.18 -3.25 1.15
N ILE A 37 -0.13 -2.18 0.37
CA ILE A 37 0.37 -0.90 0.83
C ILE A 37 -0.80 -0.09 1.39
N ARG A 38 -0.66 0.36 2.64
CA ARG A 38 -1.62 1.23 3.31
C ARG A 38 -1.12 2.66 3.28
N PHE A 39 -1.83 3.52 2.56
CA PHE A 39 -1.65 4.96 2.60
C PHE A 39 -2.51 5.57 3.71
N THR A 40 -1.92 6.46 4.50
CA THR A 40 -2.56 7.20 5.58
C THR A 40 -2.44 8.68 5.27
N ILE A 41 -3.56 9.33 4.95
CA ILE A 41 -3.66 10.75 4.62
C ILE A 41 -4.73 11.35 5.52
N ASP A 42 -4.38 12.33 6.35
CA ASP A 42 -5.31 13.05 7.24
C ASP A 42 -6.28 12.11 8.01
N ARG A 43 -5.71 11.04 8.60
CA ARG A 43 -6.44 9.99 9.36
C ARG A 43 -7.36 9.08 8.54
N LYS A 44 -7.39 9.22 7.22
CA LYS A 44 -8.05 8.27 6.30
C LYS A 44 -7.06 7.21 5.85
N PHE A 45 -7.54 5.98 5.73
CA PHE A 45 -6.73 4.84 5.28
C PHE A 45 -7.18 4.38 3.90
N PHE A 46 -6.23 4.18 3.01
CA PHE A 46 -6.43 3.55 1.72
C PHE A 46 -5.50 2.35 1.60
N TYR A 47 -6.05 1.20 1.21
CA TYR A 47 -5.31 -0.05 1.08
C TYR A 47 -5.31 -0.45 -0.38
N HIS A 48 -4.13 -0.70 -0.93
CA HIS A 48 -3.96 -1.18 -2.28
C HIS A 48 -3.14 -2.46 -2.25
N GLN A 49 -3.64 -3.52 -2.89
CA GLN A 49 -2.95 -4.81 -2.94
C GLN A 49 -1.75 -4.72 -3.88
N VAL A 50 -0.58 -5.14 -3.41
CA VAL A 50 0.70 -4.98 -4.12
C VAL A 50 1.39 -6.31 -4.42
N GLY A 51 0.83 -7.43 -3.95
CA GLY A 51 1.39 -8.74 -4.27
C GLY A 51 0.87 -9.87 -3.39
N GLY A 52 1.69 -10.93 -3.32
CA GLY A 52 1.36 -12.25 -2.81
C GLY A 52 0.74 -12.31 -1.41
N SER A 53 0.31 -13.51 -1.04
CA SER A 53 -0.31 -13.76 0.26
C SER A 53 0.72 -14.29 1.26
N TYR A 54 0.61 -13.84 2.51
CA TYR A 54 1.52 -14.22 3.58
C TYR A 54 0.73 -14.50 4.86
N SER A 55 1.21 -15.44 5.66
CA SER A 55 0.75 -15.59 7.03
C SER A 55 1.28 -14.46 7.91
N GLU A 56 0.57 -14.15 9.00
CA GLU A 56 1.00 -13.11 9.96
C GLU A 56 2.42 -13.39 10.51
N LYS A 57 2.73 -14.67 10.74
CA LYS A 57 4.06 -15.10 11.21
C LYS A 57 5.12 -14.83 10.14
N ARG A 58 4.90 -15.28 8.90
CA ARG A 58 5.87 -15.09 7.80
C ARG A 58 6.10 -13.61 7.52
N PHE A 59 5.03 -12.80 7.51
CA PHE A 59 5.15 -11.35 7.34
C PHE A 59 5.95 -10.70 8.48
N SER A 60 5.68 -11.08 9.74
CA SER A 60 6.45 -10.59 10.88
C SER A 60 7.93 -10.96 10.75
N ASP A 61 8.22 -12.21 10.40
CA ASP A 61 9.59 -12.69 10.21
C ASP A 61 10.30 -11.90 9.11
N ILE A 62 9.64 -11.64 7.96
CA ILE A 62 10.15 -10.79 6.87
C ILE A 62 10.38 -9.36 7.33
N CYS A 63 9.45 -8.75 8.08
CA CYS A 63 9.60 -7.39 8.58
C CYS A 63 10.75 -7.23 9.58
N THR A 64 11.05 -8.28 10.36
CA THR A 64 12.12 -8.29 11.36
C THR A 64 13.44 -8.87 10.84
N ALA A 65 13.49 -9.32 9.59
CA ALA A 65 14.69 -9.91 9.02
C ALA A 65 15.82 -8.89 8.95
N THR A 66 16.95 -9.21 9.60
CA THR A 66 18.17 -8.38 9.62
C THR A 66 19.35 -9.06 8.93
N LYS A 67 19.32 -10.40 8.81
CA LYS A 67 20.41 -11.17 8.20
C LYS A 67 20.27 -11.17 6.69
N SER A 68 21.22 -10.51 6.01
CA SER A 68 21.19 -10.30 4.55
C SER A 68 21.18 -11.59 3.71
N SER A 69 21.67 -12.70 4.26
CA SER A 69 21.67 -14.02 3.61
C SER A 69 20.34 -14.77 3.71
N SER A 70 19.41 -14.33 4.55
CA SER A 70 18.12 -15.01 4.74
C SER A 70 17.15 -14.73 3.60
N GLU A 71 16.35 -15.73 3.22
CA GLU A 71 15.31 -15.57 2.20
C GLU A 71 14.31 -14.48 2.57
N ASN A 72 13.97 -14.38 3.85
CA ASN A 72 13.11 -13.33 4.40
C ASN A 72 13.69 -11.91 4.18
N TYR A 73 15.01 -11.74 4.25
CA TYR A 73 15.64 -10.46 3.97
C TYR A 73 15.61 -10.12 2.48
N LYS A 74 15.80 -11.11 1.59
CA LYS A 74 15.66 -10.90 0.14
C LYS A 74 14.25 -10.44 -0.22
N GLU A 75 13.24 -11.10 0.36
CA GLU A 75 11.83 -10.71 0.18
C GLU A 75 11.57 -9.29 0.70
N GLN A 76 12.07 -8.96 1.90
CA GLN A 76 12.00 -7.60 2.45
C GLN A 76 12.67 -6.57 1.51
N LYS A 77 13.83 -6.92 0.95
CA LYS A 77 14.59 -6.08 0.04
C LYS A 77 13.82 -5.86 -1.26
N MET A 78 13.25 -6.90 -1.87
CA MET A 78 12.38 -6.76 -3.05
C MET A 78 11.20 -5.81 -2.78
N TRP A 79 10.54 -5.94 -1.63
CA TRP A 79 9.45 -5.01 -1.30
C TRP A 79 9.93 -3.55 -1.22
N ARG A 80 11.11 -3.32 -0.65
CA ARG A 80 11.68 -1.96 -0.50
C ARG A 80 12.27 -1.38 -1.78
N GLU A 81 12.77 -2.21 -2.68
CA GLU A 81 13.49 -1.77 -3.88
C GLU A 81 12.62 -1.80 -5.14
N GLU A 82 11.62 -2.68 -5.21
CA GLU A 82 10.76 -2.80 -6.39
C GLU A 82 9.40 -2.13 -6.18
N ILE A 83 8.76 -2.40 -5.04
CA ILE A 83 7.39 -1.92 -4.78
C ILE A 83 7.39 -0.47 -4.32
N VAL A 84 8.23 -0.15 -3.31
CA VAL A 84 8.22 1.16 -2.64
C VAL A 84 8.61 2.34 -3.54
N PRO A 85 9.64 2.25 -4.41
CA PRO A 85 10.05 3.40 -5.22
C PRO A 85 8.96 3.86 -6.19
N LYS A 86 8.20 2.92 -6.79
CA LYS A 86 7.05 3.23 -7.66
C LYS A 86 6.05 4.16 -6.99
N TYR A 87 5.67 3.87 -5.75
CA TYR A 87 4.71 4.70 -5.01
C TYR A 87 5.32 5.99 -4.50
N LYS A 88 6.62 5.99 -4.17
CA LYS A 88 7.33 7.19 -3.73
C LYS A 88 7.42 8.22 -4.86
N GLU A 89 7.84 7.80 -6.05
CA GLU A 89 7.92 8.68 -7.23
C GLU A 89 6.55 9.21 -7.63
N MET A 90 5.53 8.34 -7.64
CA MET A 90 4.15 8.75 -7.89
C MET A 90 3.70 9.83 -6.91
N LEU A 91 3.92 9.67 -5.60
CA LEU A 91 3.55 10.67 -4.59
C LEU A 91 4.29 12.00 -4.78
N VAL A 92 5.60 11.97 -5.04
CA VAL A 92 6.42 13.19 -5.26
C VAL A 92 5.90 13.98 -6.47
N ASN A 93 5.49 13.28 -7.54
CA ASN A 93 5.00 13.90 -8.78
C ASN A 93 3.53 14.33 -8.71
N LEU A 94 2.74 13.75 -7.81
CA LEU A 94 1.28 13.95 -7.75
C LEU A 94 0.87 15.38 -7.37
N SER A 95 1.64 16.04 -6.51
CA SER A 95 1.42 17.46 -6.20
C SER A 95 2.75 18.13 -5.86
N LYS A 96 3.14 19.13 -6.63
CA LYS A 96 4.36 19.91 -6.35
C LYS A 96 4.03 20.99 -5.31
N GLY A 97 4.31 20.71 -4.04
CA GLY A 97 4.22 21.70 -2.95
C GLY A 97 2.90 21.74 -2.16
N ASN A 98 1.83 21.09 -2.60
CA ASN A 98 0.54 21.06 -1.88
C ASN A 98 0.40 19.79 -0.99
N PRO A 99 -0.42 19.83 0.09
CA PRO A 99 -0.79 18.62 0.81
C PRO A 99 -1.62 17.68 -0.08
N PHE A 100 -1.48 16.37 0.13
CA PHE A 100 -2.27 15.38 -0.60
C PHE A 100 -3.68 15.29 -0.02
N THR A 101 -4.67 15.10 -0.90
CA THR A 101 -6.01 14.69 -0.47
C THR A 101 -6.19 13.19 -0.68
N TYR A 102 -7.14 12.59 0.05
CA TYR A 102 -7.44 11.16 -0.04
C TYR A 102 -7.76 10.71 -1.47
N GLU A 103 -8.64 11.44 -2.19
CA GLU A 103 -9.03 11.08 -3.55
C GLU A 103 -7.86 11.19 -4.53
N MET A 104 -6.98 12.18 -4.37
CA MET A 104 -5.81 12.33 -5.23
C MET A 104 -4.92 11.08 -5.17
N VAL A 105 -4.60 10.61 -3.97
CA VAL A 105 -3.76 9.42 -3.79
C VAL A 105 -4.51 8.16 -4.25
N ARG A 106 -5.81 8.05 -3.96
CA ARG A 106 -6.63 6.91 -4.37
C ARG A 106 -6.66 6.75 -5.90
N VAL A 107 -6.92 7.84 -6.61
CA VAL A 107 -6.96 7.86 -8.08
C VAL A 107 -5.57 7.58 -8.65
N ALA A 108 -4.52 8.21 -8.14
CA ALA A 108 -3.16 7.99 -8.62
C ALA A 108 -2.71 6.52 -8.50
N VAL A 109 -3.01 5.89 -7.35
CA VAL A 109 -2.64 4.49 -7.10
C VAL A 109 -3.48 3.52 -7.94
N THR A 110 -4.77 3.81 -8.15
CA THR A 110 -5.69 2.89 -8.84
C THR A 110 -5.57 3.00 -10.36
N THR A 111 -5.46 4.23 -10.87
CA THR A 111 -5.44 4.52 -12.31
C THR A 111 -4.01 4.57 -12.88
N GLY A 112 -2.99 4.74 -12.02
CA GLY A 112 -1.60 4.90 -12.45
C GLY A 112 -1.28 6.28 -13.03
N ASN A 113 -2.23 7.21 -13.04
CA ASN A 113 -2.06 8.56 -13.57
C ASN A 113 -1.90 9.59 -12.45
N SER A 114 -0.81 10.37 -12.52
CA SER A 114 -0.55 11.54 -11.68
C SER A 114 -1.22 12.82 -12.18
N ASN A 115 -1.71 12.83 -13.43
CA ASN A 115 -2.48 13.92 -14.01
C ASN A 115 -3.92 13.83 -13.50
N ILE A 116 -4.17 14.49 -12.38
CA ILE A 116 -5.52 14.72 -11.90
C ILE A 116 -6.08 15.89 -12.69
N GLU A 117 -6.51 15.62 -13.93
CA GLU A 117 -7.75 16.24 -14.35
C GLU A 117 -8.79 15.65 -13.41
N VAL A 118 -9.19 16.43 -12.41
CA VAL A 118 -10.37 16.12 -11.62
C VAL A 118 -11.48 16.01 -12.66
N ALA A 119 -11.81 14.79 -13.06
CA ALA A 119 -12.99 14.51 -13.84
C ALA A 119 -14.15 15.04 -13.01
N LYS A 120 -14.56 16.27 -13.31
CA LYS A 120 -15.88 16.77 -12.98
C LYS A 120 -16.82 15.75 -13.60
N GLU A 121 -17.50 15.03 -12.71
CA GLU A 121 -18.69 14.22 -12.94
C GLU A 121 -18.80 13.53 -14.30
N ASP A 122 -18.83 12.18 -14.30
CA ASP A 122 -19.89 11.54 -15.07
C ASP A 122 -20.47 10.36 -14.29
N LYS A 123 -21.72 10.56 -13.89
CA LYS A 123 -22.65 9.53 -13.47
C LYS A 123 -22.79 8.55 -14.63
N SER A 124 -22.42 7.29 -14.45
CA SER A 124 -23.01 6.23 -15.26
C SER A 124 -23.17 4.97 -14.42
N PHE A 125 -24.39 4.84 -13.94
CA PHE A 125 -25.03 3.64 -13.44
C PHE A 125 -24.93 2.58 -14.54
N ILE A 126 -24.13 1.52 -14.36
CA ILE A 126 -24.30 0.32 -15.17
C ILE A 126 -25.52 -0.40 -14.60
N GLY A 127 -26.66 -0.22 -15.28
CA GLY A 127 -27.80 -1.11 -15.17
C GLY A 127 -27.42 -2.47 -15.76
N ILE A 128 -27.77 -3.54 -15.06
CA ILE A 128 -27.75 -4.90 -15.59
C ILE A 128 -29.21 -5.35 -15.59
N TRP A 129 -29.69 -5.68 -16.79
CA TRP A 129 -31.00 -6.24 -17.12
C TRP A 129 -31.16 -7.66 -16.56
#